data_AF-K4RGG4-F1
#
_entry.id   AF-K4RGG4-F1
#
_cell.length_a   1.000
_cell.length_b   1.000
_cell.length_c   1.000
_cell.angle_alpha   90.00
_cell.angle_beta   90.00
_cell.angle_gamma   90.00
#
_symmetry.space_group_name_H-M   'P 1'
#
loop_
_entity.id
_entity.type
_entity.pdbx_description
1 polymer ?
#
loop_
_entity_poly.entity_id
_entity_poly.type
_entity_poly.pdbx_seq_one_letter_code
_entity_poly.pdbx_strand_id
1 'polypeptide(L)'
;MAMGSRSGRAIPPLTVRMARASNPQGTAAMWVRDRLDSLFTDGDFADWYPTDGRRGLSPAQLALVSVLQYAENLTDRQAAEAVRRRLDWKYCLGLELHDPGFDFTVLSEFRDRVAQGARADRLLALVVDRLAEAGLVKRRGRIRTDPTHVLAAVRRLNRGELVAETLRCALEELALRGEEWLAALVTP
;
A
#
# COMPACT_ATOMS: atom_id res chain seq x y z
N MET A 1 2.26 5.46 19.16
CA MET A 1 3.35 6.33 18.67
C MET A 1 2.73 7.66 18.26
N ALA A 2 3.41 8.79 18.45
CA ALA A 2 3.00 10.08 17.89
C ALA A 2 3.53 10.24 16.47
N MET A 3 3.02 11.25 15.75
CA MET A 3 3.58 11.68 14.48
C MET A 3 5.05 12.07 14.65
N GLY A 4 5.93 11.53 13.82
CA GLY A 4 7.26 12.08 13.63
C GLY A 4 7.31 12.95 12.39
N SER A 5 7.88 14.16 12.48
CA SER A 5 8.12 14.98 11.30
C SER A 5 9.47 14.60 10.70
N ARG A 6 9.46 13.75 9.67
CA ARG A 6 10.59 13.66 8.74
C ARG A 6 10.27 14.60 7.60
N SER A 7 10.99 15.72 7.51
CA SER A 7 10.77 16.76 6.51
C SER A 7 11.12 16.25 5.10
N GLY A 8 10.30 15.38 4.53
CA GLY A 8 10.44 14.86 3.16
C GLY A 8 10.06 15.89 2.08
N ARG A 9 10.00 17.19 2.44
CA ARG A 9 9.60 18.27 1.51
C ARG A 9 10.72 18.63 0.54
N ALA A 10 11.97 18.52 0.98
CA ALA A 10 13.14 18.70 0.12
C ALA A 10 13.91 17.38 0.03
N ILE A 11 14.21 16.94 -1.19
CA ILE A 11 15.04 15.74 -1.42
C ILE A 11 16.50 16.14 -1.20
N PRO A 12 17.27 15.41 -0.36
CA PRO A 12 18.69 15.70 -0.16
C PRO A 12 19.46 15.76 -1.48
N PRO A 13 20.33 16.77 -1.71
CA PRO A 13 21.00 16.96 -3.01
C PRO A 13 21.82 15.75 -3.47
N LEU A 14 22.43 15.03 -2.52
CA LEU A 14 23.16 13.81 -2.80
C LEU A 14 22.24 12.68 -3.29
N THR A 15 21.06 12.52 -2.66
CA THR A 15 20.04 11.56 -3.09
C THR A 15 19.54 11.88 -4.50
N VAL A 16 19.29 13.16 -4.82
CA VAL A 16 18.91 13.59 -6.18
C VAL A 16 19.95 13.17 -7.20
N ARG A 17 21.23 13.49 -6.95
CA ARG A 17 22.32 13.20 -7.87
C ARG A 17 22.48 11.70 -8.11
N MET A 18 22.47 10.89 -7.06
CA MET A 18 22.64 9.44 -7.17
C MET A 18 21.43 8.75 -7.78
N ALA A 19 20.21 9.14 -7.41
CA ALA A 19 19.00 8.55 -7.97
C ALA A 19 18.88 8.79 -9.48
N ARG A 20 19.18 10.02 -9.94
CA ARG A 20 19.19 10.35 -11.39
C ARG A 20 20.32 9.66 -12.13
N ALA A 21 21.51 9.55 -11.54
CA ALA A 21 22.62 8.83 -12.14
C ALA A 21 22.33 7.32 -12.29
N SER A 22 21.69 6.71 -11.29
CA SER A 22 21.34 5.29 -11.30
C SER A 22 20.11 4.98 -12.17
N ASN A 23 19.22 5.95 -12.38
CA ASN A 23 17.97 5.78 -13.12
C ASN A 23 17.84 6.90 -14.17
N PRO A 24 18.65 6.87 -15.25
CA PRO A 24 18.70 7.96 -16.23
C PRO A 24 17.38 8.17 -16.98
N GLN A 25 16.56 7.12 -17.11
CA GLN A 25 15.22 7.17 -17.72
C GLN A 25 14.11 7.50 -16.70
N GLY A 26 14.46 7.64 -15.41
CA GLY A 26 13.51 7.72 -14.31
C GLY A 26 12.86 6.38 -13.96
N THR A 27 12.09 6.37 -12.88
CA THR A 27 11.24 5.25 -12.47
C THR A 27 9.85 5.76 -12.10
N ALA A 28 8.88 4.85 -11.92
CA ALA A 28 7.54 5.22 -11.46
C ALA A 28 7.58 5.98 -10.12
N ALA A 29 8.44 5.56 -9.18
CA ALA A 29 8.63 6.25 -7.91
C ALA A 29 9.17 7.68 -8.10
N MET A 30 10.15 7.87 -8.98
CA MET A 30 10.67 9.21 -9.29
C MET A 30 9.63 10.09 -9.99
N TRP A 31 8.83 9.51 -10.90
CA TRP A 31 7.75 10.22 -11.58
C TRP A 31 6.67 10.69 -10.60
N VAL A 32 6.24 9.81 -9.67
CA VAL A 32 5.28 10.15 -8.61
C VAL A 32 5.80 11.36 -7.84
N ARG A 33 7.07 11.34 -7.45
CA ARG A 33 7.69 12.46 -6.73
C ARG A 33 7.74 13.74 -7.54
N ASP A 34 8.23 13.69 -8.77
CA ASP A 34 8.41 14.88 -9.60
C ASP A 34 7.08 15.52 -10.00
N ARG A 35 6.03 14.71 -10.20
CA ARG A 35 4.73 15.20 -10.66
C ARG A 35 3.78 15.60 -9.53
N LEU A 36 3.92 14.97 -8.37
CA LEU A 36 2.97 15.09 -7.25
C LEU A 36 3.60 15.71 -5.99
N ASP A 37 4.91 16.04 -6.01
CA ASP A 37 5.75 16.64 -4.96
C ASP A 37 5.71 15.90 -3.62
N SER A 38 4.55 15.92 -2.96
CA SER A 38 4.20 15.04 -1.86
C SER A 38 2.70 14.77 -1.92
N LEU A 39 2.33 13.56 -2.37
CA LEU A 39 0.93 13.09 -2.40
C LEU A 39 0.23 13.26 -1.04
N PHE A 40 0.99 13.09 0.03
CA PHE A 40 0.52 13.13 1.40
C PHE A 40 1.37 14.07 2.25
N THR A 41 0.76 14.69 3.25
CA THR A 41 1.42 15.46 4.30
C THR A 41 1.09 14.86 5.65
N ASP A 42 1.99 14.98 6.65
CA ASP A 42 1.73 14.41 7.97
C ASP A 42 0.46 14.99 8.62
N GLY A 43 0.10 16.24 8.27
CA GLY A 43 -1.15 16.88 8.70
C GLY A 43 -2.41 16.12 8.26
N ASP A 44 -2.36 15.39 7.14
CA ASP A 44 -3.48 14.59 6.64
C ASP A 44 -3.81 13.39 7.56
N PHE A 45 -2.91 13.06 8.50
CA PHE A 45 -3.02 11.93 9.43
C PHE A 45 -3.09 12.38 10.90
N ALA A 46 -3.16 13.69 11.17
CA ALA A 46 -3.02 14.22 12.52
C ALA A 46 -4.07 13.68 13.50
N ASP A 47 -5.27 13.37 13.02
CA ASP A 47 -6.37 12.79 13.80
C ASP A 47 -6.21 11.28 14.08
N TRP A 48 -5.21 10.61 13.48
CA TRP A 48 -5.01 9.16 13.64
C TRP A 48 -3.96 8.83 14.71
N TYR A 49 -3.16 9.83 15.10
CA TYR A 49 -2.04 9.66 16.00
C TYR A 49 -2.20 10.54 17.24
N PRO A 50 -1.95 10.02 18.45
CA PRO A 50 -1.94 10.82 19.66
C PRO A 50 -0.83 11.89 19.60
N THR A 51 -1.12 13.07 20.15
CA THR A 51 -0.23 14.25 20.12
C THR A 51 1.00 14.09 21.01
N ASP A 52 0.93 13.18 21.99
CA ASP A 52 1.83 13.02 23.14
C ASP A 52 2.55 11.65 23.20
N GLY A 53 2.57 10.91 22.09
CA GLY A 53 3.33 9.67 21.96
C GLY A 53 4.83 9.83 21.61
N ARG A 54 5.59 8.73 21.67
CA ARG A 54 6.95 8.65 21.13
C ARG A 54 6.94 8.96 19.63
N ARG A 55 7.75 9.92 19.18
CA ARG A 55 7.86 10.35 17.77
C ARG A 55 8.21 9.13 16.90
N GLY A 56 7.27 8.75 16.03
CA GLY A 56 7.40 7.64 15.09
C GLY A 56 7.97 8.06 13.73
N LEU A 57 7.75 7.23 12.72
CA LEU A 57 7.98 7.59 11.32
C LEU A 57 6.86 8.50 10.81
N SER A 58 7.12 9.23 9.73
CA SER A 58 6.11 10.07 9.07
C SER A 58 4.98 9.19 8.50
N PRO A 59 3.70 9.40 8.91
CA PRO A 59 2.57 8.69 8.34
C PRO A 59 2.41 8.96 6.83
N ALA A 60 2.76 10.15 6.36
CA ALA A 60 2.75 10.46 4.94
C ALA A 60 3.74 9.61 4.14
N GLN A 61 4.95 9.39 4.68
CA GLN A 61 5.92 8.48 4.07
C GLN A 61 5.41 7.03 4.07
N LEU A 62 4.78 6.56 5.15
CA LEU A 62 4.22 5.21 5.22
C LEU A 62 3.06 5.01 4.23
N ALA A 63 2.23 6.03 4.05
CA ALA A 63 1.16 6.03 3.05
C ALA A 63 1.74 5.93 1.63
N LEU A 64 2.77 6.72 1.32
CA LEU A 64 3.43 6.68 0.03
C LEU A 64 4.14 5.33 -0.22
N VAL A 65 4.80 4.77 0.80
CA VAL A 65 5.37 3.42 0.71
C VAL A 65 4.27 2.39 0.45
N SER A 66 3.12 2.49 1.09
CA SER A 66 2.01 1.55 0.87
C SER A 66 1.48 1.60 -0.58
N VAL A 67 1.44 2.80 -1.17
CA VAL A 67 1.08 2.98 -2.60
C VAL A 67 2.13 2.34 -3.51
N LEU A 68 3.42 2.62 -3.30
CA LEU A 68 4.50 2.04 -4.10
C LEU A 68 4.59 0.52 -3.93
N GLN A 69 4.40 0.03 -2.71
CA GLN A 69 4.33 -1.39 -2.39
C GLN A 69 3.26 -2.08 -3.22
N TYR A 70 2.05 -1.52 -3.27
CA TYR A 70 0.96 -2.08 -4.06
C TYR A 70 1.25 -1.98 -5.57
N ALA A 71 1.69 -0.82 -6.05
CA ALA A 71 1.97 -0.57 -7.46
C ALA A 71 3.06 -1.50 -8.03
N GLU A 72 4.04 -1.86 -7.20
CA GLU A 72 5.14 -2.75 -7.57
C GLU A 72 4.93 -4.20 -7.10
N ASN A 73 3.76 -4.54 -6.57
CA ASN A 73 3.38 -5.87 -6.08
C ASN A 73 4.40 -6.47 -5.07
N LEU A 74 4.81 -5.67 -4.08
CA LEU A 74 5.81 -6.04 -3.09
C LEU A 74 5.18 -6.52 -1.77
N THR A 75 5.81 -7.52 -1.15
CA THR A 75 5.53 -7.86 0.25
C THR A 75 6.03 -6.77 1.20
N ASP A 76 5.54 -6.73 2.45
CA ASP A 76 5.98 -5.73 3.44
C ASP A 76 7.49 -5.76 3.66
N ARG A 77 8.09 -6.96 3.67
CA ARG A 77 9.55 -7.14 3.80
C ARG A 77 10.30 -6.58 2.60
N GLN A 78 9.80 -6.84 1.39
CA GLN A 78 10.38 -6.30 0.17
C GLN A 78 10.24 -4.78 0.09
N ALA A 79 9.11 -4.22 0.53
CA ALA A 79 8.91 -2.77 0.60
C ALA A 79 9.86 -2.12 1.61
N ALA A 80 10.01 -2.69 2.81
CA ALA A 80 10.98 -2.20 3.80
C ALA A 80 12.43 -2.26 3.26
N GLU A 81 12.79 -3.36 2.57
CA GLU A 81 14.11 -3.48 1.94
C GLU A 81 14.28 -2.50 0.76
N ALA A 82 13.22 -2.23 0.00
CA ALA A 82 13.23 -1.23 -1.07
C ALA A 82 13.50 0.17 -0.52
N VAL A 83 12.87 0.58 0.59
CA VAL A 83 13.18 1.84 1.28
C VAL A 83 14.66 1.91 1.69
N ARG A 84 15.23 0.79 2.12
CA ARG A 84 16.62 0.72 2.57
C ARG A 84 17.63 0.76 1.42
N ARG A 85 17.39 0.02 0.33
CA ARG A 85 18.39 -0.21 -0.73
C ARG A 85 18.20 0.63 -1.97
N ARG A 86 16.96 0.98 -2.32
CA ARG A 86 16.66 1.53 -3.64
C ARG A 86 16.72 3.05 -3.64
N LEU A 87 17.53 3.60 -4.56
CA LEU A 87 17.75 5.03 -4.69
C LEU A 87 16.51 5.78 -5.18
N ASP A 88 15.69 5.16 -6.03
CA ASP A 88 14.46 5.75 -6.54
C ASP A 88 13.37 5.86 -5.46
N TRP A 89 13.29 4.88 -4.55
CA TRP A 89 12.43 4.95 -3.37
C TRP A 89 12.90 6.01 -2.38
N LYS A 90 14.21 6.09 -2.09
CA LYS A 90 14.78 7.15 -1.25
C LYS A 90 14.55 8.54 -1.86
N TYR A 91 14.66 8.68 -3.18
CA TYR A 91 14.32 9.90 -3.91
C TYR A 91 12.84 10.27 -3.70
N CYS A 92 11.95 9.31 -3.93
CA CYS A 92 10.51 9.53 -3.81
C CYS A 92 10.09 9.96 -2.40
N LEU A 93 10.67 9.33 -1.39
CA LEU A 93 10.38 9.59 0.02
C LEU A 93 11.13 10.81 0.59
N GLY A 94 12.05 11.40 -0.18
CA GLY A 94 12.91 12.50 0.30
C GLY A 94 13.87 12.08 1.41
N LEU A 95 14.40 10.86 1.33
CA LEU A 95 15.30 10.28 2.35
C LEU A 95 16.78 10.48 2.01
N GLU A 96 17.59 10.51 3.07
CA GLU A 96 19.04 10.42 2.97
C GLU A 96 19.49 9.04 2.44
N LEU A 97 20.63 9.01 1.75
CA LEU A 97 21.20 7.76 1.23
C LEU A 97 21.49 6.75 2.33
N HIS A 98 21.99 7.24 3.46
CA HIS A 98 22.33 6.43 4.63
C HIS A 98 21.14 6.18 5.57
N ASP A 99 19.93 6.62 5.20
CA ASP A 99 18.75 6.37 6.01
C ASP A 99 18.54 4.85 6.19
N PRO A 100 18.41 4.35 7.44
CA PRO A 100 18.34 2.92 7.73
C PRO A 100 17.01 2.28 7.32
N GLY A 101 16.00 3.07 6.93
CA GLY A 101 14.64 2.60 6.69
C GLY A 101 13.91 2.28 8.01
N PHE A 102 13.08 1.25 7.96
CA PHE A 102 12.26 0.82 9.09
C PHE A 102 11.99 -0.68 9.07
N ASP A 103 11.49 -1.22 10.18
CA ASP A 103 11.06 -2.62 10.24
C ASP A 103 9.73 -2.85 9.54
N PHE A 104 9.62 -3.93 8.76
CA PHE A 104 8.44 -4.24 7.93
C PHE A 104 7.13 -4.29 8.72
N THR A 105 7.16 -4.60 10.02
CA THR A 105 5.97 -4.64 10.88
C THR A 105 5.24 -3.30 10.96
N VAL A 106 5.97 -2.19 10.79
CA VAL A 106 5.39 -0.84 10.81
C VAL A 106 4.34 -0.64 9.71
N LEU A 107 4.49 -1.29 8.55
CA LEU A 107 3.51 -1.20 7.46
C LEU A 107 2.20 -1.89 7.83
N SER A 108 2.29 -3.04 8.49
CA SER A 108 1.11 -3.75 8.98
C SER A 108 0.38 -2.94 10.06
N GLU A 109 1.10 -2.36 11.04
CA GLU A 109 0.48 -1.46 12.02
C GLU A 109 -0.16 -0.22 11.39
N PHE A 110 0.47 0.34 10.36
CA PHE A 110 -0.07 1.48 9.64
C PHE A 110 -1.38 1.12 8.94
N ARG A 111 -1.42 -0.02 8.24
CA ARG A 111 -2.65 -0.50 7.58
C ARG A 111 -3.76 -0.82 8.57
N ASP A 112 -3.45 -1.36 9.75
CA ASP A 112 -4.43 -1.56 10.81
C ASP A 112 -5.05 -0.24 11.28
N ARG A 113 -4.29 0.87 11.27
CA ARG A 113 -4.83 2.22 11.56
C ARG A 113 -5.68 2.76 10.41
N VAL A 114 -5.27 2.54 9.16
CA VAL A 114 -6.02 2.93 7.95
C VAL A 114 -7.37 2.21 7.88
N ALA A 115 -7.43 0.94 8.31
CA ALA A 115 -8.64 0.14 8.29
C ALA A 115 -9.70 0.55 9.34
N GLN A 116 -9.39 1.51 10.22
CA GLN A 116 -10.33 1.98 11.24
C GLN A 116 -11.29 3.03 10.69
N GLY A 117 -12.59 2.78 10.83
CA GLY A 117 -13.64 3.70 10.40
C GLY A 117 -13.53 4.05 8.92
N ALA A 118 -13.78 5.32 8.58
CA ALA A 118 -13.74 5.82 7.20
C ALA A 118 -12.36 6.34 6.75
N ARG A 119 -11.27 5.93 7.42
CA ARG A 119 -9.93 6.48 7.16
C ARG A 119 -9.38 6.09 5.78
N ALA A 120 -9.62 4.86 5.35
CA ALA A 120 -9.27 4.41 4.00
C ALA A 120 -9.98 5.24 2.92
N ASP A 121 -11.29 5.50 3.09
CA ASP A 121 -12.07 6.31 2.16
C ASP A 121 -11.57 7.75 2.09
N ARG A 122 -11.23 8.35 3.24
CA ARG A 122 -10.62 9.70 3.30
C ARG A 122 -9.28 9.74 2.57
N LEU A 123 -8.43 8.73 2.76
CA LEU A 123 -7.14 8.65 2.09
C LEU A 123 -7.31 8.56 0.57
N LEU A 124 -8.26 7.74 0.10
CA LEU A 124 -8.58 7.62 -1.32
C LEU A 124 -9.11 8.94 -1.88
N ALA A 125 -10.04 9.60 -1.20
CA ALA A 125 -10.59 10.89 -1.61
C ALA A 125 -9.46 11.94 -1.76
N LEU A 126 -8.55 11.99 -0.81
CA LEU A 126 -7.40 12.90 -0.86
C LEU A 126 -6.48 12.61 -2.05
N VAL A 127 -6.19 11.34 -2.35
CA VAL A 127 -5.42 10.98 -3.55
C VAL A 127 -6.14 11.43 -4.82
N VAL A 128 -7.44 11.20 -4.94
CA VAL A 128 -8.23 11.60 -6.10
C VAL A 128 -8.22 13.12 -6.28
N ASP A 129 -8.37 13.89 -5.20
CA ASP A 129 -8.33 15.35 -5.24
C ASP A 129 -6.95 15.86 -5.71
N ARG A 130 -5.86 15.32 -5.18
CA ARG A 130 -4.49 15.69 -5.58
C ARG A 130 -4.18 15.30 -7.04
N LEU A 131 -4.67 14.16 -7.49
CA LEU A 131 -4.55 13.75 -8.90
C LEU A 131 -5.37 14.66 -9.82
N ALA A 132 -6.54 15.12 -9.38
CA ALA A 132 -7.35 16.08 -10.12
C ALA A 132 -6.68 17.46 -10.19
N GLU A 133 -6.10 17.95 -9.09
CA GLU A 133 -5.32 19.19 -9.04
C GLU A 133 -4.08 19.13 -9.95
N ALA A 134 -3.42 17.96 -10.01
CA ALA A 134 -2.32 17.72 -10.93
C ALA A 134 -2.75 17.63 -12.41
N GLY A 135 -4.06 17.64 -12.70
CA GLY A 135 -4.62 17.51 -14.04
C GLY A 135 -4.57 16.09 -14.60
N LEU A 136 -4.31 15.08 -13.77
CA LEU A 136 -4.20 13.67 -14.17
C LEU A 136 -5.57 12.98 -14.22
N VAL A 137 -6.54 13.49 -13.44
CA VAL A 137 -7.92 12.98 -13.41
C VAL A 137 -8.88 14.10 -13.76
N LYS A 138 -9.80 13.86 -14.69
CA LYS A 138 -10.86 14.82 -15.02
C LYS A 138 -11.98 14.72 -13.97
N ARG A 139 -12.34 15.83 -13.34
CA ARG A 139 -13.48 15.91 -12.38
C ARG A 139 -14.82 15.46 -12.98
N ARG A 140 -14.97 15.46 -14.30
CA ARG A 140 -16.17 15.01 -15.02
C ARG A 140 -15.81 14.28 -16.31
N GLY A 141 -16.17 13.00 -16.37
CA GLY A 141 -16.20 12.17 -17.57
C GLY A 141 -17.33 11.17 -17.43
N ARG A 142 -17.95 10.75 -18.54
CA ARG A 142 -18.99 9.71 -18.54
C ARG A 142 -18.44 8.49 -17.83
N ILE A 143 -18.97 8.18 -16.65
CA ILE A 143 -18.63 6.97 -15.89
C ILE A 143 -18.95 5.81 -16.82
N ARG A 144 -17.92 5.20 -17.42
CA ARG A 144 -18.05 3.83 -17.88
C ARG A 144 -17.96 3.03 -16.61
N THR A 145 -19.12 2.58 -16.15
CA THR A 145 -19.24 1.59 -15.09
C THR A 145 -18.71 0.27 -15.64
N ASP A 146 -17.40 0.17 -15.79
CA ASP A 146 -16.70 -1.09 -15.69
C ASP A 146 -15.64 -0.99 -14.57
N PRO A 147 -15.95 -0.43 -13.37
CA PRO A 147 -15.16 -0.81 -12.23
C PRO A 147 -15.42 -2.30 -12.12
N THR A 148 -14.39 -3.09 -12.41
CA THR A 148 -14.08 -4.19 -11.51
C THR A 148 -13.91 -3.53 -10.15
N HIS A 149 -15.03 -3.29 -9.48
CA HIS A 149 -15.05 -3.16 -8.05
C HIS A 149 -14.48 -4.52 -7.66
N VAL A 150 -13.18 -4.57 -7.40
CA VAL A 150 -12.65 -5.59 -6.53
C VAL A 150 -13.20 -5.18 -5.17
N LEU A 151 -14.52 -5.39 -4.99
CA LEU A 151 -15.05 -5.98 -3.79
C LEU A 151 -14.26 -7.27 -3.69
N ALA A 152 -13.03 -7.18 -3.17
CA ALA A 152 -12.50 -8.30 -2.47
C ALA A 152 -13.54 -8.47 -1.36
N ALA A 153 -14.48 -9.39 -1.58
CA ALA A 153 -15.34 -9.93 -0.57
C ALA A 153 -14.43 -10.72 0.37
N VAL A 154 -13.46 -10.04 0.99
CA VAL A 154 -12.68 -10.52 2.12
C VAL A 154 -13.62 -10.36 3.30
N ARG A 155 -14.70 -11.14 3.25
CA ARG A 155 -15.38 -11.54 4.46
C ARG A 155 -14.32 -12.27 5.24
N ARG A 156 -13.91 -11.72 6.39
CA ARG A 156 -13.20 -12.51 7.39
C ARG A 156 -14.13 -13.66 7.73
N LEU A 157 -13.79 -14.86 7.22
CA LEU A 157 -14.53 -16.07 7.54
C LEU A 157 -14.52 -16.22 9.05
N ASN A 158 -15.70 -16.38 9.64
CA ASN A 158 -15.74 -16.77 11.03
C ASN A 158 -15.17 -18.20 11.16
N ARG A 159 -14.85 -18.64 12.39
CA ARG A 159 -14.20 -19.95 12.60
C ARG A 159 -14.97 -21.12 11.95
N GLY A 160 -16.30 -21.08 11.96
CA GLY A 160 -17.13 -22.12 11.35
C GLY A 160 -17.03 -22.13 9.82
N GLU A 161 -17.01 -20.95 9.22
CA GLU A 161 -16.89 -20.79 7.76
C GLU A 161 -15.50 -21.20 7.27
N LEU A 162 -14.46 -20.91 8.04
CA LEU A 162 -13.10 -21.35 7.73
C LEU A 162 -13.01 -22.89 7.72
N VAL A 163 -13.63 -23.54 8.70
CA VAL A 163 -13.69 -25.00 8.78
C VAL A 163 -14.47 -25.58 7.60
N ALA A 164 -15.64 -25.02 7.28
CA ALA A 164 -16.44 -25.47 6.15
C ALA A 164 -15.70 -25.33 4.81
N GLU A 165 -15.04 -24.19 4.58
CA GLU A 165 -14.29 -23.93 3.36
C GLU A 165 -13.05 -24.82 3.24
N THR A 166 -12.37 -25.10 4.35
CA THR A 166 -11.25 -26.04 4.39
C THR A 166 -11.69 -27.46 4.04
N LEU A 167 -12.84 -27.88 4.58
CA LEU A 167 -13.45 -29.18 4.28
C LEU A 167 -13.86 -29.28 2.80
N ARG A 168 -14.50 -28.24 2.25
CA ARG A 168 -14.85 -28.18 0.82
C ARG A 168 -13.61 -28.37 -0.06
N CYS A 169 -12.56 -27.58 0.17
CA CYS A 169 -11.32 -27.67 -0.59
C CYS A 169 -10.65 -29.06 -0.47
N ALA A 170 -10.62 -29.64 0.74
CA ALA A 170 -10.06 -30.97 0.95
C ALA A 170 -10.86 -32.05 0.22
N LEU A 171 -12.19 -31.98 0.24
CA LEU A 171 -13.06 -32.92 -0.47
C LEU A 171 -12.94 -32.77 -1.99
N GLU A 172 -12.77 -31.56 -2.52
CA GLU A 172 -12.52 -31.33 -3.94
C GLU A 172 -11.18 -31.90 -4.41
N GLU A 173 -10.12 -31.71 -3.63
CA GLU A 173 -8.81 -32.33 -3.91
C GLU A 173 -8.85 -33.86 -3.84
N LEU A 174 -9.63 -34.43 -2.90
CA LEU A 174 -9.85 -35.87 -2.82
C LEU A 174 -10.70 -36.38 -3.99
N ALA A 175 -11.68 -35.60 -4.43
CA ALA A 175 -12.52 -35.93 -5.58
C ALA A 175 -11.72 -36.01 -6.87
N LEU A 176 -10.79 -35.08 -7.08
CA LEU A 176 -9.88 -35.08 -8.23
C LEU A 176 -8.92 -36.28 -8.25
N ARG A 177 -8.66 -36.92 -7.10
CA ARG A 177 -7.69 -38.02 -6.96
C ARG A 177 -8.32 -39.40 -6.85
N GLY A 178 -9.63 -39.50 -6.68
CA GLY A 178 -10.33 -40.78 -6.55
C GLY A 178 -11.76 -40.69 -7.06
N GLU A 179 -11.98 -41.09 -8.31
CA GLU A 179 -13.29 -41.04 -8.97
C GLU A 179 -14.25 -42.17 -8.52
N GLU A 180 -13.71 -43.34 -8.16
CA GLU A 180 -14.53 -44.56 -7.98
C GLU A 180 -15.46 -44.53 -6.76
N TRP A 181 -15.02 -43.96 -5.63
CA TRP A 181 -15.83 -43.90 -4.41
C TRP A 181 -16.91 -42.80 -4.46
N LEU A 182 -16.71 -41.76 -5.28
CA LEU A 182 -17.69 -40.69 -5.50
C LEU A 182 -18.82 -41.12 -6.42
N ALA A 183 -18.54 -41.93 -7.43
CA ALA A 183 -19.56 -42.50 -8.31
C ALA A 183 -20.63 -43.31 -7.55
N ALA A 184 -20.27 -43.91 -6.41
CA ALA A 184 -21.20 -44.64 -5.54
C ALA A 184 -22.09 -43.73 -4.66
N LEU A 185 -21.72 -42.46 -4.48
CA LEU A 185 -22.39 -41.49 -3.60
C LEU A 185 -23.22 -40.45 -4.36
N VAL A 186 -22.91 -40.20 -5.64
CA VAL A 186 -23.67 -39.29 -6.49
C VAL A 186 -24.83 -40.07 -7.13
N THR A 187 -26.05 -39.85 -6.65
CA THR A 187 -27.28 -40.33 -7.31
C THR A 187 -27.54 -39.44 -8.54
N PRO A 188 -27.96 -39.99 -9.70
CA PRO A 188 -28.21 -39.20 -10.91
C PRO A 188 -29.32 -38.15 -10.76
#